data_AF-A0A0J7KTC7-F1
#
_entry.id   AF-A0A0J7KTC7-F1
#
_cell.length_a   1.000
_cell.length_b   1.000
_cell.length_c   1.000
_cell.angle_alpha   90.00
_cell.angle_beta   90.00
_cell.angle_gamma   90.00
#
_symmetry.space_group_name_H-M   'P 1'
#
loop_
_entity.id
_entity.type
_entity.pdbx_description
1 polymer ?
#
loop_
_entity_poly.entity_id
_entity_poly.type
_entity_poly.pdbx_seq_one_letter_code
_entity_poly.pdbx_strand_id
1 'polypeptide(L)'
;VVKRKVANLKIVTGEIEVDTKKITVLSIAKDIPFVINNEDNFTALEDLRLKYRYLDLRRKKMFDQLKFKHQVINSIRNFLNKEEFLEIDTPCLTKSTPEGARDFLVPSRIKKNAFYALPQSPQLYKQLLMISGVDKYYQIAKCFRDEDFRADRQPEFQQLDLEMAFAKQTSVMKLVEKLLANL
;
A
#
# COMPACT_ATOMS: atom_id res chain seq x y z
N VAL A 1 -11.00 36.81 -7.81
CA VAL A 1 -10.66 36.56 -6.40
C VAL A 1 -10.71 37.88 -5.67
N VAL A 2 -11.41 37.95 -4.55
CA VAL A 2 -11.58 39.17 -3.74
C VAL A 2 -11.26 38.86 -2.27
N LYS A 3 -10.90 39.88 -1.50
CA LYS A 3 -10.67 39.74 -0.05
C LYS A 3 -11.99 39.51 0.67
N ARG A 4 -12.01 38.58 1.62
CA ARG A 4 -13.18 38.36 2.49
C ARG A 4 -13.40 39.54 3.42
N LYS A 5 -14.68 39.86 3.67
CA LYS A 5 -15.07 40.84 4.69
C LYS A 5 -14.69 40.37 6.11
N VAL A 6 -14.86 39.08 6.37
CA VAL A 6 -14.44 38.42 7.62
C VAL A 6 -13.57 37.22 7.26
N ALA A 7 -12.31 37.24 7.70
CA ALA A 7 -11.36 36.17 7.42
C ALA A 7 -11.69 34.91 8.24
N ASN A 8 -11.56 33.74 7.61
CA ASN A 8 -11.63 32.45 8.28
C ASN A 8 -10.22 31.86 8.43
N LEU A 9 -9.54 32.17 9.54
CA LEU A 9 -8.16 31.74 9.78
C LEU A 9 -7.98 30.22 10.00
N LYS A 10 -9.07 29.43 10.00
CA LYS A 10 -9.01 27.98 10.16
C LYS A 10 -8.64 27.23 8.86
N ILE A 11 -8.65 27.90 7.71
CA ILE A 11 -8.36 27.29 6.41
C ILE A 11 -7.34 28.13 5.63
N VAL A 12 -6.54 27.46 4.79
CA VAL A 12 -5.43 28.09 4.04
C VAL A 12 -5.91 29.23 3.14
N THR A 13 -7.07 29.10 2.51
CA THR A 13 -7.68 30.13 1.65
C THR A 13 -8.62 31.06 2.43
N GLY A 14 -8.40 31.21 3.73
CA GLY A 14 -9.32 31.83 4.68
C GLY A 14 -9.61 33.31 4.46
N GLU A 15 -8.66 34.03 3.85
CA GLU A 15 -8.68 35.48 3.69
C GLU A 15 -9.30 35.94 2.36
N ILE A 16 -9.50 35.02 1.43
CA ILE A 16 -9.94 35.31 0.06
C ILE A 16 -11.16 34.47 -0.32
N GLU A 17 -11.92 34.96 -1.30
CA GLU A 17 -13.03 34.23 -1.92
C GLU A 17 -13.13 34.52 -3.42
N VAL A 18 -13.96 33.73 -4.11
CA VAL A 18 -14.14 33.83 -5.56
C VAL A 18 -15.46 34.49 -5.88
N ASP A 19 -15.41 35.75 -6.31
CA ASP A 19 -16.55 36.43 -6.95
C ASP A 19 -16.80 35.80 -8.34
N THR A 20 -17.83 34.96 -8.42
CA THR A 20 -18.01 34.00 -9.52
C THR A 20 -18.83 34.60 -10.65
N LYS A 21 -18.23 34.74 -11.85
CA LYS A 21 -18.92 35.29 -13.05
C LYS A 21 -19.66 34.24 -13.88
N LYS A 22 -19.19 33.00 -13.88
CA LYS A 22 -19.75 31.88 -14.66
C LYS A 22 -19.57 30.58 -13.89
N ILE A 23 -20.60 29.75 -13.88
CA ILE A 23 -20.58 28.40 -13.34
C ILE A 23 -20.90 27.43 -14.47
N THR A 24 -20.16 26.32 -14.56
CA THR A 24 -20.43 25.23 -15.50
C THR A 24 -20.55 23.95 -14.70
N VAL A 25 -21.66 23.24 -14.85
CA VAL A 25 -21.88 21.94 -14.20
C VAL A 25 -21.21 20.86 -15.04
N LEU A 26 -20.14 20.24 -14.53
CA LEU A 26 -19.43 19.17 -15.24
C LEU A 26 -20.16 17.82 -15.11
N SER A 27 -20.78 17.56 -13.95
CA SER A 27 -21.51 16.34 -13.66
C SER A 27 -22.46 16.55 -12.48
N ILE A 28 -23.63 15.89 -12.54
CA ILE A 28 -24.62 15.88 -11.46
C ILE A 28 -24.42 14.59 -10.65
N ALA A 29 -24.37 14.70 -9.33
CA ALA A 29 -24.27 13.56 -8.43
C ALA A 29 -25.64 13.22 -7.81
N LYS A 30 -25.90 11.93 -7.59
CA LYS A 30 -27.01 11.46 -6.77
C LYS A 30 -26.72 11.70 -5.28
N ASP A 31 -27.75 11.55 -4.45
CA ASP A 31 -27.61 11.59 -3.00
C ASP A 31 -26.62 10.53 -2.51
N ILE A 32 -25.77 10.93 -1.56
CA ILE A 32 -24.71 10.09 -1.01
C ILE A 32 -25.18 9.38 0.27
N PRO A 33 -24.73 8.13 0.53
CA PRO A 33 -25.17 7.33 1.66
C PRO A 33 -24.61 7.79 3.02
N PHE A 34 -23.62 8.68 3.02
CA PHE A 34 -23.07 9.34 4.20
C PHE A 34 -22.41 10.66 3.81
N VAL A 35 -22.36 11.60 4.75
CA VAL A 35 -21.74 12.91 4.55
C VAL A 35 -20.22 12.76 4.46
N ILE A 36 -19.62 13.33 3.42
CA ILE A 36 -18.16 13.42 3.29
C ILE A 36 -17.72 14.69 4.04
N ASN A 37 -17.46 14.57 5.34
CA ASN A 37 -16.85 15.63 6.14
C ASN A 37 -15.39 15.31 6.45
N ASN A 38 -14.61 16.36 6.72
CA ASN A 38 -13.21 16.27 7.13
C ASN A 38 -13.05 16.41 8.65
N GLU A 39 -14.14 16.25 9.40
CA GLU A 39 -14.17 16.35 10.85
C GLU A 39 -14.03 14.96 11.48
N ASP A 40 -13.53 14.89 12.71
CA ASP A 40 -13.28 13.62 13.41
C ASP A 40 -14.57 12.88 13.81
N ASN A 41 -15.73 13.57 13.77
CA ASN A 41 -17.05 13.02 14.12
C ASN A 41 -17.69 12.21 12.98
N PHE A 42 -16.91 11.39 12.28
CA PHE A 42 -17.42 10.56 11.19
C PHE A 42 -18.15 9.33 11.74
N THR A 43 -19.47 9.26 11.55
CA THR A 43 -20.34 8.27 12.21
C THR A 43 -20.76 7.09 11.34
N ALA A 44 -20.37 7.05 10.06
CA ALA A 44 -20.78 5.95 9.19
C ALA A 44 -20.10 4.62 9.59
N LEU A 45 -20.91 3.55 9.67
CA LEU A 45 -20.44 2.21 9.99
C LEU A 45 -19.41 1.70 8.96
N GLU A 46 -18.48 0.86 9.41
CA GLU A 46 -17.41 0.33 8.58
C GLU A 46 -17.92 -0.39 7.32
N ASP A 47 -18.91 -1.27 7.46
CA ASP A 47 -19.50 -1.99 6.32
C ASP A 47 -20.04 -1.06 5.23
N LEU A 48 -20.68 0.05 5.64
CA LEU A 48 -21.19 1.05 4.71
C LEU A 48 -20.05 1.78 3.98
N ARG A 49 -18.97 2.08 4.71
CA ARG A 49 -17.77 2.71 4.14
C ARG A 49 -17.05 1.78 3.19
N LEU A 50 -16.94 0.49 3.50
CA LEU A 50 -16.32 -0.50 2.62
C LEU A 50 -17.16 -0.71 1.36
N LYS A 51 -18.49 -0.79 1.50
CA LYS A 51 -19.42 -0.86 0.35
C LYS A 51 -19.28 0.35 -0.59
N TYR A 52 -19.11 1.55 -0.04
CA TYR A 52 -18.97 2.79 -0.80
C TYR A 52 -17.56 3.38 -0.66
N ARG A 53 -16.53 2.54 -0.73
CA ARG A 53 -15.14 2.93 -0.44
C ARG A 53 -14.66 4.09 -1.32
N TYR A 54 -15.12 4.19 -2.56
CA TYR A 54 -14.82 5.29 -3.46
C TYR A 54 -15.32 6.67 -2.98
N LEU A 55 -16.37 6.72 -2.15
CA LEU A 55 -16.82 7.94 -1.46
C LEU A 55 -16.02 8.16 -0.18
N ASP A 56 -15.76 7.09 0.58
CA ASP A 56 -14.98 7.15 1.81
C ASP A 56 -13.56 7.71 1.57
N LEU A 57 -12.95 7.32 0.44
CA LEU A 57 -11.63 7.81 0.00
C LEU A 57 -11.58 9.30 -0.35
N ARG A 58 -12.73 9.98 -0.51
CA ARG A 58 -12.79 11.44 -0.72
C ARG A 58 -12.54 12.23 0.57
N ARG A 59 -12.61 11.59 1.73
CA ARG A 59 -12.31 12.24 3.01
C ARG A 59 -10.82 12.54 3.09
N LYS A 60 -10.48 13.74 3.60
CA LYS A 60 -9.09 14.19 3.74
C LYS A 60 -8.23 13.18 4.50
N LYS A 61 -8.72 12.64 5.62
CA LYS A 61 -8.00 11.62 6.41
C LYS A 61 -7.63 10.38 5.59
N MET A 62 -8.55 9.85 4.79
CA MET A 62 -8.32 8.66 3.97
C MET A 62 -7.34 8.96 2.82
N PHE A 63 -7.50 10.11 2.18
CA PHE A 63 -6.60 10.56 1.13
C PHE A 63 -5.17 10.78 1.67
N ASP A 64 -5.04 11.42 2.82
CA ASP A 64 -3.75 11.66 3.48
C ASP A 64 -3.07 10.34 3.87
N GLN A 65 -3.82 9.32 4.30
CA GLN A 65 -3.26 7.98 4.56
C GLN A 65 -2.71 7.32 3.28
N LEU A 66 -3.42 7.43 2.16
CA LEU A 66 -2.93 6.93 0.87
C LEU A 66 -1.67 7.69 0.43
N LYS A 67 -1.68 9.02 0.57
CA LYS A 67 -0.53 9.88 0.28
C LYS A 67 0.68 9.53 1.16
N PHE A 68 0.45 9.34 2.44
CA PHE A 68 1.48 8.94 3.39
C PHE A 68 2.08 7.58 3.02
N LYS A 69 1.24 6.58 2.72
CA LYS A 69 1.71 5.27 2.24
C LYS A 69 2.57 5.39 0.97
N HIS A 70 2.15 6.22 0.02
CA HIS A 70 2.93 6.50 -1.19
C HIS A 70 4.29 7.12 -0.85
N GLN A 71 4.34 8.11 0.05
CA GLN A 71 5.58 8.75 0.48
C GLN A 71 6.53 7.76 1.15
N VAL A 72 6.02 6.92 2.07
CA VAL A 72 6.81 5.87 2.74
C VAL A 72 7.42 4.91 1.72
N ILE A 73 6.63 4.40 0.77
CA ILE A 73 7.14 3.49 -0.28
C ILE A 73 8.21 4.18 -1.14
N ASN A 74 8.01 5.45 -1.49
CA ASN A 74 8.98 6.22 -2.25
C ASN A 74 10.29 6.43 -1.46
N SER A 75 10.21 6.75 -0.17
CA SER A 75 11.37 6.87 0.71
C SER A 75 12.15 5.55 0.81
N ILE A 76 11.45 4.42 0.97
CA ILE A 76 12.07 3.09 0.98
C ILE A 76 12.86 2.84 -0.31
N ARG A 77 12.22 3.05 -1.48
CA ARG A 77 12.88 2.86 -2.78
C ARG A 77 14.11 3.76 -2.93
N ASN A 78 13.97 5.05 -2.60
CA ASN A 78 15.06 6.00 -2.71
C ASN A 78 16.24 5.65 -1.79
N PHE A 79 15.97 5.15 -0.58
CA PHE A 79 17.00 4.69 0.34
C PHE A 79 17.71 3.44 -0.20
N LEU A 80 16.96 2.40 -0.55
CA LEU A 80 17.54 1.13 -1.00
C LEU A 80 18.29 1.26 -2.32
N ASN A 81 17.82 2.09 -3.25
CA ASN A 81 18.54 2.39 -4.49
C ASN A 81 19.89 3.07 -4.22
N LYS A 82 20.00 3.94 -3.20
CA LYS A 82 21.28 4.56 -2.78
C LYS A 82 22.23 3.55 -2.14
N GLU A 83 21.71 2.52 -1.49
CA GLU A 83 22.47 1.40 -0.92
C GLU A 83 22.75 0.30 -1.96
N GLU A 84 22.49 0.57 -3.24
CA GLU A 84 22.76 -0.30 -4.41
C GLU A 84 21.93 -1.59 -4.43
N PHE A 85 20.75 -1.58 -3.81
CA PHE A 85 19.80 -2.68 -3.95
C PHE A 85 19.08 -2.64 -5.30
N LEU A 86 18.77 -3.82 -5.83
CA LEU A 86 17.95 -3.97 -7.04
C LEU A 86 16.50 -4.32 -6.67
N GLU A 87 15.54 -3.54 -7.18
CA GLU A 87 14.11 -3.88 -7.11
C GLU A 87 13.82 -4.95 -8.17
N ILE A 88 13.56 -6.18 -7.76
CA ILE A 88 13.28 -7.30 -8.68
C ILE A 88 11.89 -7.85 -8.37
N ASP A 89 11.04 -7.95 -9.38
CA ASP A 89 9.71 -8.53 -9.25
C ASP A 89 9.80 -10.06 -9.25
N THR A 90 9.03 -10.72 -8.37
CA THR A 90 9.04 -12.19 -8.23
C THR A 90 7.70 -12.80 -8.59
N PRO A 91 7.66 -14.04 -9.12
CA PRO A 91 6.41 -14.65 -9.57
C PRO A 91 5.33 -14.77 -8.49
N CYS A 92 4.10 -14.38 -8.84
CA CYS A 92 2.91 -14.59 -8.00
C CYS A 92 2.21 -15.95 -8.21
N LEU A 93 2.61 -16.71 -9.23
CA LEU A 93 2.08 -18.06 -9.48
C LEU A 93 3.20 -19.07 -9.23
N THR A 94 3.21 -19.68 -8.05
CA THR A 94 4.29 -20.55 -7.57
C THR A 94 3.81 -21.99 -7.40
N LYS A 95 4.72 -22.86 -7.00
CA LYS A 95 4.38 -24.21 -6.54
C LYS A 95 3.92 -24.14 -5.08
N SER A 96 2.82 -24.80 -4.75
CA SER A 96 2.38 -24.93 -3.36
C SER A 96 3.40 -25.69 -2.52
N THR A 97 3.61 -25.23 -1.28
CA THR A 97 4.47 -25.89 -0.31
C THR A 97 3.60 -26.67 0.70
N PRO A 98 3.92 -27.94 0.99
CA PRO A 98 3.12 -28.76 1.93
C PRO A 98 3.13 -28.25 3.38
N GLU A 99 4.11 -27.40 3.73
CA GLU A 99 4.37 -26.92 5.09
C GLU A 99 4.06 -25.42 5.21
N GLY A 100 3.67 -24.97 6.40
CA GLY A 100 3.44 -23.56 6.71
C GLY A 100 1.96 -23.18 6.79
N ALA A 101 1.65 -21.92 6.44
CA ALA A 101 0.27 -21.46 6.34
C ALA A 101 -0.43 -22.11 5.13
N ARG A 102 -1.75 -21.99 5.04
CA ARG A 102 -2.49 -22.50 3.88
C ARG A 102 -2.35 -21.53 2.71
N ASP A 103 -2.08 -22.08 1.52
CA ASP A 103 -1.97 -21.32 0.28
C ASP A 103 -3.34 -21.03 -0.34
N PHE A 104 -3.48 -19.85 -0.96
CA PHE A 104 -4.52 -19.65 -1.97
C PHE A 104 -4.12 -20.36 -3.27
N LEU A 105 -5.02 -21.17 -3.81
CA LEU A 105 -4.76 -21.96 -5.02
C LEU A 105 -5.40 -21.33 -6.27
N VAL A 106 -4.67 -21.38 -7.38
CA VAL A 106 -5.14 -20.95 -8.70
C VAL A 106 -5.14 -22.16 -9.65
N PRO A 107 -6.31 -22.66 -10.09
CA PRO A 107 -6.37 -23.83 -10.96
C PRO A 107 -5.77 -23.54 -12.34
N SER A 108 -4.97 -24.49 -12.86
CA SER A 108 -4.42 -24.40 -14.21
C SER A 108 -5.47 -24.83 -15.24
N ARG A 109 -5.78 -23.94 -16.20
CA ARG A 109 -6.63 -24.28 -17.34
C ARG A 109 -5.97 -25.28 -18.30
N ILE A 110 -4.63 -25.23 -18.40
CA ILE A 110 -3.87 -26.01 -19.40
C ILE A 110 -3.62 -27.43 -18.90
N LYS A 111 -3.19 -27.58 -17.64
CA LYS A 111 -2.87 -28.88 -17.06
C LYS A 111 -3.95 -29.29 -16.08
N LYS A 112 -4.77 -30.26 -16.48
CA LYS A 112 -5.83 -30.84 -15.63
C LYS A 112 -5.24 -31.30 -14.29
N ASN A 113 -5.96 -31.01 -13.20
CA ASN A 113 -5.58 -31.33 -11.81
C ASN A 113 -4.26 -30.70 -11.34
N ALA A 114 -3.77 -29.65 -12.01
CA ALA A 114 -2.63 -28.86 -11.54
C ALA A 114 -3.10 -27.50 -11.02
N PHE A 115 -2.42 -27.02 -9.99
CA PHE A 115 -2.70 -25.76 -9.33
C PHE A 115 -1.40 -24.98 -9.17
N TYR A 116 -1.49 -23.67 -9.31
CA TYR A 116 -0.50 -22.74 -8.77
C TYR A 116 -0.92 -22.35 -7.35
N ALA A 117 0.05 -21.88 -6.56
CA ALA A 117 -0.19 -21.21 -5.30
C ALA A 117 0.17 -19.72 -5.43
N LEU A 118 -0.58 -18.86 -4.74
CA LEU A 118 -0.14 -17.49 -4.48
C LEU A 118 0.91 -17.48 -3.37
N PRO A 119 2.00 -16.69 -3.49
CA PRO A 119 3.12 -16.78 -2.57
C PRO A 119 2.79 -16.23 -1.18
N GLN A 120 3.18 -16.95 -0.14
CA GLN A 120 3.15 -16.46 1.24
C GLN A 120 4.25 -15.41 1.51
N SER A 121 5.35 -15.50 0.77
CA SER A 121 6.44 -14.52 0.67
C SER A 121 7.36 -14.87 -0.52
N PRO A 122 8.25 -13.96 -0.95
CA PRO A 122 9.27 -14.25 -1.97
C PRO A 122 10.47 -15.08 -1.49
N GLN A 123 10.38 -15.75 -0.32
CA GLN A 123 11.53 -16.33 0.39
C GLN A 123 12.45 -17.22 -0.46
N LEU A 124 11.87 -18.10 -1.29
CA LEU A 124 12.67 -18.98 -2.15
C LEU A 124 13.31 -18.21 -3.31
N TYR A 125 12.61 -17.23 -3.87
CA TYR A 125 13.11 -16.44 -5.00
C TYR A 125 14.24 -15.51 -4.59
N LYS A 126 14.14 -14.83 -3.44
CA LYS A 126 15.22 -13.96 -2.97
C LYS A 126 16.52 -14.72 -2.70
N GLN A 127 16.43 -15.97 -2.21
CA GLN A 127 17.59 -16.84 -2.06
C GLN A 127 18.16 -17.30 -3.41
N LEU A 128 17.32 -17.66 -4.37
CA LEU A 128 17.77 -17.97 -5.74
C LEU A 128 18.48 -16.77 -6.39
N LEU A 129 18.02 -15.54 -6.13
CA LEU A 129 18.69 -14.33 -6.59
C LEU A 129 20.10 -14.22 -5.99
N MET A 130 20.27 -14.47 -4.68
CA MET A 130 21.60 -14.48 -4.06
C MET A 130 22.51 -15.53 -4.69
N ILE A 131 22.00 -16.73 -4.96
CA ILE A 131 22.74 -17.81 -5.63
C ILE A 131 23.13 -17.40 -7.07
N SER A 132 22.28 -16.66 -7.77
CA SER A 132 22.54 -16.19 -9.13
C SER A 132 23.58 -15.06 -9.23
N GLY A 133 24.06 -14.55 -8.09
CA GLY A 133 25.03 -13.45 -8.03
C GLY A 133 24.39 -12.06 -7.92
N VAL A 134 23.08 -11.97 -7.65
CA VAL A 134 22.47 -10.70 -7.23
C VAL A 134 22.91 -10.43 -5.79
N ASP A 135 23.74 -9.41 -5.59
CA ASP A 135 24.34 -9.12 -4.27
C ASP A 135 23.33 -8.54 -3.27
N LYS A 136 22.42 -7.67 -3.73
CA LYS A 136 21.42 -6.98 -2.90
C LYS A 136 20.09 -6.86 -3.63
N TYR A 137 19.05 -7.39 -3.01
CA TYR A 137 17.70 -7.47 -3.58
C TYR A 137 16.68 -6.83 -2.65
N TYR A 138 15.68 -6.16 -3.22
CA TYR A 138 14.46 -5.82 -2.49
C TYR A 138 13.22 -5.89 -3.37
N GLN A 139 12.05 -5.94 -2.73
CA GLN A 139 10.75 -5.81 -3.38
C GLN A 139 9.71 -5.29 -2.38
N ILE A 140 8.78 -4.46 -2.86
CA ILE A 140 7.52 -4.19 -2.17
C ILE A 140 6.52 -5.29 -2.57
N ALA A 141 6.69 -6.47 -1.99
CA ALA A 141 6.03 -7.70 -2.39
C ALA A 141 4.57 -7.78 -1.92
N LYS A 142 3.70 -8.35 -2.76
CA LYS A 142 2.35 -8.79 -2.37
C LYS A 142 2.40 -10.24 -1.90
N CYS A 143 1.86 -10.49 -0.72
CA CYS A 143 1.88 -11.79 -0.06
C CYS A 143 0.46 -12.23 0.29
N PHE A 144 0.21 -13.53 0.26
CA PHE A 144 -1.12 -14.11 0.37
C PHE A 144 -1.12 -15.24 1.40
N ARG A 145 -2.11 -15.26 2.30
CA ARG A 145 -2.27 -16.34 3.30
C ARG A 145 -3.73 -16.63 3.54
N ASP A 146 -4.12 -17.90 3.40
CA ASP A 146 -5.46 -18.38 3.74
C ASP A 146 -5.49 -18.81 5.23
N GLU A 147 -5.43 -17.83 6.12
CA GLU A 147 -5.47 -18.02 7.58
C GLU A 147 -6.78 -17.48 8.18
N ASP A 148 -7.14 -17.97 9.37
CA ASP A 148 -8.30 -17.46 10.11
C ASP A 148 -8.25 -15.94 10.25
N PHE A 149 -9.38 -15.31 9.95
CA PHE A 149 -9.58 -13.88 10.11
C PHE A 149 -9.53 -13.50 11.59
N ARG A 150 -8.36 -13.08 12.07
CA ARG A 150 -8.23 -12.23 13.25
C ARG A 150 -8.33 -10.77 12.82
N ALA A 151 -8.84 -9.91 13.69
CA ALA A 151 -9.44 -8.61 13.36
C ALA A 151 -8.64 -7.62 12.47
N ASP A 152 -7.34 -7.83 12.26
CA ASP A 152 -6.49 -6.97 11.41
C ASP A 152 -5.65 -7.76 10.40
N ARG A 153 -6.09 -8.97 10.03
CA ARG A 153 -5.44 -9.79 9.01
C ARG A 153 -6.21 -9.71 7.70
N GLN A 154 -5.54 -9.23 6.67
CA GLN A 154 -6.04 -9.27 5.30
C GLN A 154 -5.49 -10.51 4.59
N PRO A 155 -6.29 -11.18 3.73
CA PRO A 155 -5.86 -12.37 2.99
C PRO A 155 -4.71 -12.05 2.03
N GLU A 156 -4.61 -10.79 1.61
CA GLU A 156 -3.46 -10.23 0.90
C GLU A 156 -2.88 -9.03 1.66
N PHE A 157 -1.56 -8.96 1.74
CA PHE A 157 -0.85 -7.87 2.40
C PHE A 157 0.44 -7.54 1.67
N GLN A 158 1.06 -6.40 2.00
CA GLN A 158 2.32 -5.97 1.40
C GLN A 158 3.46 -6.08 2.40
N GLN A 159 4.61 -6.50 1.93
CA GLN A 159 5.86 -6.55 2.69
C GLN A 159 6.93 -5.75 1.96
N LEU A 160 7.80 -5.07 2.71
CA LEU A 160 9.15 -4.81 2.21
C LEU A 160 9.94 -6.09 2.46
N ASP A 161 10.29 -6.79 1.40
CA ASP A 161 11.16 -7.96 1.44
C ASP A 161 12.53 -7.58 0.87
N LEU A 162 13.60 -7.99 1.55
CA LEU A 162 14.98 -7.70 1.13
C LEU A 162 15.90 -8.87 1.48
N GLU A 163 17.01 -8.98 0.74
CA GLU A 163 18.04 -10.00 0.93
C GLU A 163 19.41 -9.44 0.52
N MET A 164 20.48 -9.90 1.18
CA MET A 164 21.85 -9.47 0.94
C MET A 164 22.81 -10.67 0.96
N ALA A 165 23.67 -10.79 -0.04
CA ALA A 165 24.74 -11.78 -0.07
C ALA A 165 25.87 -11.37 0.89
N PHE A 166 26.63 -12.36 1.38
CA PHE A 166 27.80 -12.19 2.27
C PHE A 166 27.55 -11.33 3.53
N ALA A 167 26.29 -11.10 3.92
CA ALA A 167 25.93 -10.26 5.04
C ALA A 167 26.03 -11.02 6.38
N LYS A 168 26.46 -10.31 7.42
CA LYS A 168 26.31 -10.74 8.81
C LYS A 168 25.03 -10.14 9.39
N GLN A 169 24.50 -10.74 10.45
CA GLN A 169 23.34 -10.23 11.19
C GLN A 169 23.46 -8.73 11.49
N THR A 170 24.63 -8.27 11.96
CA THR A 170 24.87 -6.87 12.31
C THR A 170 24.82 -5.93 11.11
N SER A 171 25.17 -6.39 9.91
CA SER A 171 25.07 -5.59 8.68
C SER A 171 23.61 -5.37 8.30
N VAL A 172 22.79 -6.43 8.36
CA VAL A 172 21.35 -6.36 8.04
C VAL A 172 20.62 -5.46 9.04
N MET A 173 20.88 -5.63 10.35
CA MET A 173 20.28 -4.79 11.39
C MET A 173 20.61 -3.31 11.18
N LYS A 174 21.89 -2.96 10.96
CA LYS A 174 22.31 -1.58 10.73
C LYS A 174 21.67 -0.97 9.48
N LEU A 175 21.51 -1.73 8.41
CA LEU A 175 20.82 -1.27 7.21
C LEU A 175 19.36 -0.95 7.52
N VAL A 176 18.65 -1.86 8.19
CA VAL A 176 17.23 -1.69 8.53
C VAL A 176 17.04 -0.52 9.50
N GLU A 177 17.91 -0.36 10.51
CA GLU A 177 17.90 0.79 11.42
C GLU A 177 18.06 2.11 10.66
N LYS A 178 19.02 2.18 9.73
CA LYS A 178 19.21 3.36 8.88
C LYS A 178 18.01 3.60 7.98
N LEU A 179 17.44 2.56 7.38
CA LEU A 179 16.24 2.66 6.56
C LEU A 179 15.10 3.29 7.38
N LEU A 180 14.80 2.73 8.55
CA LEU A 180 13.74 3.22 9.44
C LEU A 180 13.98 4.65 9.89
N ALA A 181 15.22 5.04 10.16
CA ALA A 181 15.57 6.42 10.52
C ALA A 181 15.42 7.42 9.36
N ASN A 182 15.31 6.95 8.11
CA ASN A 182 15.10 7.77 6.90
C ASN A 182 13.65 7.80 6.41
N LEU A 183 12.71 7.11 7.09
CA LEU A 183 11.28 7.13 6.77
C LEU A 183 10.56 8.28 7.47
#